data_AF-A0A2A2E2I2-F1
#
_entry.id   AF-A0A2A2E2I2-F1
#
_cell.length_a   1.000
_cell.length_b   1.000
_cell.length_c   1.000
_cell.angle_alpha   90.00
_cell.angle_beta   90.00
_cell.angle_gamma   90.00
#
_symmetry.space_group_name_H-M   'P 1'
#
loop_
_entity.id
_entity.type
_entity.pdbx_description
1 polymer ?
#
loop_
_entity_poly.entity_id
_entity_poly.type
_entity_poly.pdbx_seq_one_letter_code
_entity_poly.pdbx_strand_id
1 'polypeptide(L)'
;MKLRYPQVLLFLCSFCVWPTPFAADSAVKLDTPIGGWRTGAPQGEGESFRQTVNYPASSVNTPVGQANTARITGQIKSAPKGNEPGKLIVNGVSMPLKIDPAGRYDRPFSFPNGSNSVEVRSPDGQQRHRTQFLNTSGGATPAKLRVLLAWDSDGTDLDLHVVTPEGGHIWYGNRVAANGGALDVDVTTGYGPEIFAMPAPIKGQYQVYVNYYGGGYRSDEQGQEEAAQALTTAHITVITEEGTPNEKMETFLVPMRAVGELTLVKGFSYP
;
A
#
# COMPACT_ATOMS: atom_id res chain seq x y z
N MET A 1 -79.69 -37.14 8.15
CA MET A 1 -78.72 -36.35 7.35
C MET A 1 -78.14 -35.25 8.23
N LYS A 2 -76.85 -35.33 8.58
CA LYS A 2 -76.09 -34.23 9.19
C LYS A 2 -74.80 -34.08 8.38
N LEU A 3 -74.71 -33.04 7.55
CA LEU A 3 -73.51 -32.74 6.77
C LEU A 3 -72.40 -32.23 7.70
N ARG A 4 -71.20 -32.78 7.54
CA ARG A 4 -69.96 -32.31 8.17
C ARG A 4 -69.37 -31.19 7.30
N TYR A 5 -69.13 -30.01 7.86
CA TYR A 5 -68.34 -28.95 7.23
C TYR A 5 -66.84 -29.27 7.39
N PRO A 6 -66.00 -29.11 6.35
CA PRO A 6 -64.55 -29.10 6.52
C PRO A 6 -64.10 -27.68 6.94
N GLN A 7 -63.29 -27.59 8.00
CA GLN A 7 -62.60 -26.35 8.37
C GLN A 7 -61.47 -26.10 7.36
N VAL A 8 -61.58 -25.02 6.59
CA VAL A 8 -60.49 -24.49 5.78
C VAL A 8 -59.57 -23.70 6.71
N LEU A 9 -58.36 -24.21 6.95
CA LEU A 9 -57.33 -23.51 7.70
C LEU A 9 -56.65 -22.49 6.76
N LEU A 10 -56.92 -21.21 6.96
CA LEU A 10 -56.29 -20.12 6.23
C LEU A 10 -54.91 -19.85 6.85
N PHE A 11 -53.84 -20.24 6.17
CA PHE A 11 -52.47 -19.86 6.56
C PHE A 11 -52.25 -18.38 6.25
N LEU A 12 -52.19 -17.54 7.29
CA LEU A 12 -51.74 -16.16 7.18
C LEU A 12 -50.25 -16.16 6.80
N CYS A 13 -49.93 -15.77 5.56
CA CYS A 13 -48.57 -15.41 5.18
C CYS A 13 -48.17 -14.12 5.92
N SER A 14 -47.30 -14.23 6.93
CA SER A 14 -46.61 -13.06 7.47
C SER A 14 -45.71 -12.48 6.39
N PHE A 15 -46.00 -11.24 5.99
CA PHE A 15 -45.05 -10.40 5.27
C PHE A 15 -43.82 -10.17 6.16
N CYS A 16 -42.76 -10.94 5.95
CA CYS A 16 -41.44 -10.56 6.44
C CYS A 16 -41.03 -9.28 5.69
N VAL A 17 -41.19 -8.14 6.33
CA VAL A 17 -40.57 -6.89 5.91
C VAL A 17 -39.05 -7.13 5.96
N TRP A 18 -38.44 -7.36 4.81
CA TRP A 18 -36.99 -7.32 4.71
C TRP A 18 -36.57 -5.89 5.00
N PRO A 19 -35.76 -5.62 6.05
CA PRO A 19 -35.21 -4.30 6.23
C PRO A 19 -34.38 -3.99 4.99
N THR A 20 -34.77 -2.94 4.26
CA THR A 20 -33.88 -2.32 3.28
C THR A 20 -32.60 -1.97 4.01
N PRO A 21 -31.42 -2.51 3.62
CA PRO A 21 -30.19 -2.05 4.22
C PRO A 21 -30.08 -0.56 3.88
N PHE A 22 -30.23 0.30 4.88
CA PHE A 22 -29.68 1.63 4.79
C PHE A 22 -28.20 1.42 4.52
N ALA A 23 -27.74 1.76 3.33
CA ALA A 23 -26.32 1.88 3.06
C ALA A 23 -25.82 2.95 4.04
N ALA A 24 -25.25 2.52 5.16
CA ALA A 24 -24.49 3.41 6.01
C ALA A 24 -23.43 4.02 5.09
N ASP A 25 -23.49 5.34 4.94
CA ASP A 25 -22.52 6.10 4.17
C ASP A 25 -21.15 5.75 4.74
N SER A 26 -20.34 4.98 3.99
CA SER A 26 -19.09 4.43 4.53
C SER A 26 -18.26 5.60 5.02
N ALA A 27 -17.85 5.56 6.29
CA ALA A 27 -17.01 6.62 6.84
C ALA A 27 -15.69 6.73 6.06
N VAL A 28 -15.27 5.65 5.39
CA VAL A 28 -14.15 5.64 4.46
C VAL A 28 -14.62 6.02 3.06
N LYS A 29 -14.20 7.19 2.60
CA LYS A 29 -14.30 7.65 1.22
C LYS A 29 -13.00 7.36 0.49
N LEU A 30 -13.08 6.74 -0.69
CA LEU A 30 -11.97 6.51 -1.61
C LEU A 30 -12.25 7.30 -2.90
N ASP A 31 -11.54 8.41 -3.08
CA ASP A 31 -11.71 9.32 -4.21
C ASP A 31 -10.99 8.79 -5.46
N THR A 32 -9.79 8.23 -5.27
CA THR A 32 -9.05 7.50 -6.30
C THR A 32 -8.42 6.24 -5.68
N PRO A 33 -8.34 5.12 -6.41
CA PRO A 33 -8.85 4.92 -7.77
C PRO A 33 -10.38 4.77 -7.82
N ILE A 34 -10.99 5.21 -8.92
CA ILE A 34 -12.41 4.92 -9.23
C ILE A 34 -12.53 3.56 -9.90
N GLY A 35 -13.68 2.91 -9.71
CA GLY A 35 -13.94 1.59 -10.30
C GLY A 35 -14.12 1.63 -11.81
N GLY A 36 -14.02 0.47 -12.46
CA GLY A 36 -14.25 0.30 -13.89
C GLY A 36 -12.98 0.23 -14.73
N TRP A 37 -13.06 0.68 -15.98
CA TRP A 37 -11.94 0.64 -16.92
C TRP A 37 -11.13 1.93 -16.84
N ARG A 38 -9.82 1.80 -16.68
CA ARG A 38 -8.90 2.93 -16.62
C ARG A 38 -7.86 2.79 -17.73
N THR A 39 -7.69 3.84 -18.52
CA THR A 39 -6.51 4.00 -19.36
C THR A 39 -5.53 4.87 -18.60
N GLY A 40 -4.28 4.42 -18.46
CA GLY A 40 -3.19 5.27 -17.96
C GLY A 40 -3.06 6.54 -18.82
N ALA A 41 -2.42 7.59 -18.30
CA ALA A 41 -2.17 8.78 -19.12
C ALA A 41 -1.37 8.39 -20.38
N PRO A 42 -1.67 8.96 -21.58
CA PRO A 42 -0.86 8.71 -22.77
C PRO A 42 0.62 8.98 -22.45
N GLN A 43 1.50 8.00 -22.67
CA GLN A 43 2.94 8.08 -22.35
C GLN A 43 3.28 8.39 -20.87
N GLY A 44 2.33 8.22 -19.94
CA GLY A 44 2.55 8.58 -18.52
C GLY A 44 2.55 10.09 -18.26
N GLU A 45 1.93 10.91 -19.11
CA GLU A 45 1.83 12.36 -18.89
C GLU A 45 1.24 12.68 -17.49
N GLY A 46 2.02 13.37 -16.66
CA GLY A 46 1.66 13.69 -15.28
C GLY A 46 1.87 12.56 -14.27
N GLU A 47 2.23 11.34 -14.69
CA GLU A 47 2.59 10.23 -13.79
C GLU A 47 4.08 10.34 -13.40
N SER A 48 4.37 11.21 -12.43
CA SER A 48 5.71 11.35 -11.86
C SER A 48 5.92 10.32 -10.75
N PHE A 49 6.70 9.28 -11.05
CA PHE A 49 7.16 8.27 -10.08
C PHE A 49 8.54 8.60 -9.48
N ARG A 50 9.04 9.82 -9.71
CA ARG A 50 10.30 10.31 -9.15
C ARG A 50 10.00 11.53 -8.29
N GLN A 51 10.20 11.41 -6.99
CA GLN A 51 10.16 12.56 -6.08
C GLN A 51 11.60 13.05 -5.86
N THR A 52 11.82 14.37 -5.99
CA THR A 52 13.06 14.99 -5.51
C THR A 52 12.98 15.05 -3.99
N VAL A 53 13.72 14.18 -3.31
CA VAL A 53 13.84 14.16 -1.86
C VAL A 53 15.02 15.06 -1.46
N ASN A 54 14.74 16.16 -0.75
CA ASN A 54 15.75 16.99 -0.09
C ASN A 54 15.74 16.67 1.40
N TYR A 55 16.90 16.27 1.93
CA TYR A 55 17.03 15.89 3.33
C TYR A 55 17.21 17.11 4.26
N PRO A 56 16.70 17.06 5.50
CA PRO A 56 15.83 16.00 6.06
C PRO A 56 14.40 16.13 5.52
N ALA A 57 13.84 15.06 4.98
CA ALA A 57 12.56 15.10 4.29
C ALA A 57 11.41 15.09 5.32
N SER A 58 10.55 16.12 5.27
CA SER A 58 9.63 16.46 6.36
C SER A 58 8.20 15.91 6.24
N SER A 59 7.82 15.24 5.15
CA SER A 59 6.49 14.63 5.01
C SER A 59 6.34 13.90 3.67
N VAL A 60 5.32 13.05 3.57
CA VAL A 60 4.76 12.56 2.29
C VAL A 60 4.43 13.77 1.41
N ASN A 61 5.24 14.02 0.39
CA ASN A 61 5.00 15.10 -0.57
C ASN A 61 4.70 14.48 -1.93
N THR A 62 3.42 14.20 -2.19
CA THR A 62 2.95 13.96 -3.54
C THR A 62 3.41 15.11 -4.44
N PRO A 63 4.17 14.85 -5.52
CA PRO A 63 4.60 15.91 -6.44
C PRO A 63 3.40 16.73 -6.95
N VAL A 64 3.56 18.06 -6.96
CA VAL A 64 2.54 18.96 -7.53
C VAL A 64 2.34 18.59 -9.00
N GLY A 65 1.12 18.21 -9.37
CA GLY A 65 0.78 17.79 -10.74
C GLY A 65 0.76 16.29 -10.99
N GLN A 66 0.94 15.44 -9.96
CA GLN A 66 0.83 13.99 -10.14
C GLN A 66 -0.59 13.58 -10.55
N ALA A 67 -0.69 12.83 -11.65
CA ALA A 67 -1.94 12.39 -12.23
C ALA A 67 -2.74 11.51 -11.25
N ASN A 68 -4.05 11.73 -11.20
CA ASN A 68 -5.00 10.93 -10.40
C ASN A 68 -4.99 9.43 -10.77
N THR A 69 -4.40 9.07 -11.92
CA THR A 69 -4.18 7.68 -12.34
C THR A 69 -3.20 6.93 -11.44
N ALA A 70 -2.22 7.64 -10.88
CA ALA A 70 -1.12 7.08 -10.07
C ALA A 70 -1.24 7.41 -8.56
N ARG A 71 -2.45 7.67 -8.05
CA ARG A 71 -2.68 8.05 -6.65
C ARG A 71 -3.84 7.29 -6.02
N ILE A 72 -3.67 7.01 -4.73
CA ILE A 72 -4.69 6.50 -3.84
C ILE A 72 -5.05 7.63 -2.88
N THR A 73 -6.24 8.20 -3.03
CA THR A 73 -6.67 9.38 -2.29
C THR A 73 -8.05 9.21 -1.70
N GLY A 74 -8.32 9.90 -0.61
CA GLY A 74 -9.64 9.95 -0.02
C GLY A 74 -9.65 10.51 1.39
N GLN A 75 -10.70 10.17 2.13
CA GLN A 75 -10.90 10.65 3.49
C GLN A 75 -11.60 9.60 4.35
N ILE A 76 -11.20 9.50 5.62
CA ILE A 76 -11.87 8.73 6.65
C ILE A 76 -12.57 9.73 7.59
N LYS A 77 -13.90 9.79 7.51
CA LYS A 77 -14.75 10.59 8.40
C LYS A 77 -14.55 10.10 9.84
N SER A 78 -14.45 11.03 10.77
CA SER A 78 -14.28 10.74 12.21
C SER A 78 -13.09 9.82 12.50
N ALA A 79 -11.98 9.99 11.78
CA ALA A 79 -10.73 9.33 12.14
C ALA A 79 -10.45 9.54 13.65
N PRO A 80 -10.15 8.46 14.41
CA PRO A 80 -9.86 8.59 15.83
C PRO A 80 -8.82 9.68 16.08
N LYS A 81 -8.94 10.44 17.17
CA LYS A 81 -7.96 11.49 17.55
C LYS A 81 -6.57 10.95 17.95
N GLY A 82 -6.27 9.69 17.62
CA GLY A 82 -4.99 9.04 17.91
C GLY A 82 -4.10 9.00 16.68
N ASN A 83 -2.82 8.66 16.90
CA ASN A 83 -1.83 8.50 15.84
C ASN A 83 -1.83 7.08 15.24
N GLU A 84 -2.90 6.30 15.44
CA GLU A 84 -2.99 4.96 14.87
C GLU A 84 -3.21 5.06 13.35
N PRO A 85 -2.41 4.35 12.55
CA PRO A 85 -2.57 4.38 11.11
C PRO A 85 -3.84 3.66 10.67
N GLY A 86 -4.43 4.11 9.57
CA GLY A 86 -5.37 3.29 8.82
C GLY A 86 -4.67 2.10 8.16
N LYS A 87 -5.43 1.32 7.40
CA LYS A 87 -4.87 0.22 6.62
C LYS A 87 -5.17 0.43 5.15
N LEU A 88 -4.14 0.32 4.31
CA LEU A 88 -4.26 0.29 2.86
C LEU A 88 -3.91 -1.11 2.37
N ILE A 89 -4.79 -1.70 1.56
CA ILE A 89 -4.57 -3.00 0.94
C ILE A 89 -4.64 -2.82 -0.58
N VAL A 90 -3.56 -3.11 -1.28
CA VAL A 90 -3.49 -3.06 -2.75
C VAL A 90 -3.16 -4.44 -3.27
N ASN A 91 -4.06 -5.03 -4.06
CA ASN A 91 -3.92 -6.38 -4.62
C ASN A 91 -3.55 -7.44 -3.56
N GLY A 92 -4.09 -7.29 -2.34
CA GLY A 92 -3.80 -8.17 -1.20
C GLY A 92 -2.60 -7.75 -0.35
N VAL A 93 -1.71 -6.88 -0.84
CA VAL A 93 -0.58 -6.33 -0.08
C VAL A 93 -1.08 -5.29 0.91
N SER A 94 -0.90 -5.59 2.20
CA SER A 94 -1.40 -4.80 3.32
C SER A 94 -0.29 -3.92 3.91
N MET A 95 -0.50 -2.61 3.90
CA MET A 95 0.42 -1.60 4.44
C MET A 95 -0.31 -0.62 5.36
N PRO A 96 0.36 -0.04 6.37
CA PRO A 96 -0.23 1.02 7.16
C PRO A 96 -0.42 2.28 6.31
N LEU A 97 -1.48 3.03 6.62
CA LEU A 97 -1.89 4.24 5.92
C LEU A 97 -1.84 5.42 6.87
N LYS A 98 -0.92 6.36 6.61
CA LYS A 98 -0.91 7.63 7.33
C LYS A 98 -2.15 8.43 6.96
N ILE A 99 -2.82 8.97 7.98
CA ILE A 99 -4.02 9.78 7.86
C ILE A 99 -3.71 11.13 8.53
N ASP A 100 -4.03 12.23 7.85
CA ASP A 100 -3.83 13.57 8.42
C ASP A 100 -4.88 13.89 9.52
N PRO A 101 -4.70 14.96 10.32
CA PRO A 101 -5.68 15.34 11.35
C PRO A 101 -7.09 15.67 10.83
N ALA A 102 -7.25 15.92 9.52
CA ALA A 102 -8.55 16.12 8.87
C ALA A 102 -9.14 14.81 8.33
N GLY A 103 -8.49 13.67 8.56
CA GLY A 103 -8.91 12.35 8.09
C GLY A 103 -8.50 12.05 6.65
N ARG A 104 -7.73 12.90 5.98
CA ARG A 104 -7.36 12.71 4.57
C ARG A 104 -6.14 11.82 4.43
N TYR A 105 -6.09 11.14 3.29
CA TYR A 105 -4.92 10.37 2.89
C TYR A 105 -4.68 10.56 1.39
N ASP A 106 -3.42 10.53 1.02
CA ASP A 106 -2.95 10.67 -0.35
C ASP A 106 -1.63 9.93 -0.49
N ARG A 107 -1.59 8.96 -1.40
CA ARG A 107 -0.43 8.10 -1.56
C ARG A 107 -0.18 7.84 -3.05
N PRO A 108 1.01 8.15 -3.57
CA PRO A 108 1.39 7.71 -4.90
C PRO A 108 1.44 6.18 -4.96
N PHE A 109 0.96 5.60 -6.05
CA PHE A 109 1.03 4.17 -6.30
C PHE A 109 0.99 3.86 -7.80
N SER A 110 1.93 3.03 -8.27
CA SER A 110 1.95 2.53 -9.63
C SER A 110 1.17 1.21 -9.73
N PHE A 111 0.01 1.24 -10.37
CA PHE A 111 -0.80 0.03 -10.53
C PHE A 111 -0.29 -0.84 -11.68
N PRO A 112 -0.14 -2.17 -11.49
CA PRO A 112 0.17 -3.06 -12.59
C PRO A 112 -0.97 -3.07 -13.62
N ASN A 113 -0.68 -3.58 -14.81
CA ASN A 113 -1.72 -3.84 -15.80
C ASN A 113 -2.66 -4.95 -15.34
N GLY A 114 -3.89 -4.91 -15.85
CA GLY A 114 -4.90 -5.90 -15.54
C GLY A 114 -5.76 -5.52 -14.35
N SER A 115 -6.33 -6.54 -13.71
CA SER A 115 -7.29 -6.38 -12.62
C SER A 115 -6.58 -5.93 -11.35
N ASN A 116 -7.08 -4.85 -10.75
CA ASN A 116 -6.55 -4.27 -9.53
C ASN A 116 -7.66 -4.10 -8.49
N SER A 117 -7.30 -4.19 -7.23
CA SER A 117 -8.16 -3.87 -6.10
C SER A 117 -7.44 -3.00 -5.09
N VAL A 118 -8.14 -1.97 -4.61
CA VAL A 118 -7.68 -1.11 -3.53
C VAL A 118 -8.72 -1.12 -2.43
N GLU A 119 -8.30 -1.38 -1.21
CA GLU A 119 -9.14 -1.29 -0.03
C GLU A 119 -8.48 -0.41 1.03
N VAL A 120 -9.26 0.50 1.59
CA VAL A 120 -8.88 1.31 2.74
C VAL A 120 -9.74 0.92 3.92
N ARG A 121 -9.12 0.79 5.10
CA ARG A 121 -9.79 0.57 6.39
C ARG A 121 -9.44 1.67 7.38
N SER A 122 -10.41 2.02 8.23
CA SER A 122 -10.17 2.87 9.40
C SER A 122 -9.19 2.22 10.39
N PRO A 123 -8.54 3.01 11.27
CA PRO A 123 -7.60 2.47 12.27
C PRO A 123 -8.20 1.37 13.16
N ASP A 124 -9.47 1.53 13.57
CA ASP A 124 -10.22 0.54 14.36
C ASP A 124 -10.66 -0.71 13.57
N GLY A 125 -10.40 -0.73 12.25
CA GLY A 125 -10.78 -1.80 11.33
C GLY A 125 -12.28 -1.96 11.07
N GLN A 126 -13.14 -1.13 11.66
CA GLN A 126 -14.60 -1.27 11.58
C GLN A 126 -15.17 -0.78 10.26
N GLN A 127 -14.57 0.28 9.70
CA GLN A 127 -15.02 0.91 8.47
C GLN A 127 -14.07 0.56 7.33
N ARG A 128 -14.62 0.30 6.16
CA ARG A 128 -13.84 -0.02 4.96
C ARG A 128 -14.49 0.46 3.69
N HIS A 129 -13.67 0.71 2.68
CA HIS A 129 -14.08 0.92 1.31
C HIS A 129 -13.16 0.14 0.39
N ARG A 130 -13.72 -0.61 -0.56
CA ARG A 130 -12.95 -1.35 -1.57
C ARG A 130 -13.43 -0.94 -2.96
N THR A 131 -12.47 -0.67 -3.84
CA THR A 131 -12.72 -0.44 -5.26
C THR A 131 -11.91 -1.43 -6.09
N GLN A 132 -12.52 -1.89 -7.18
CA GLN A 132 -11.88 -2.74 -8.18
C GLN A 132 -11.93 -2.05 -9.53
N PHE A 133 -10.86 -2.16 -10.29
CA PHE A 133 -10.75 -1.56 -11.61
C PHE A 133 -9.79 -2.37 -12.49
N LEU A 134 -9.94 -2.21 -13.79
CA LEU A 134 -9.07 -2.78 -14.80
C LEU A 134 -8.15 -1.68 -15.33
N ASN A 135 -6.86 -1.83 -15.08
CA ASN A 135 -5.84 -0.92 -15.57
C ASN A 135 -5.34 -1.38 -16.94
N THR A 136 -5.53 -0.54 -17.93
CA THR A 136 -5.02 -0.72 -19.28
C THR A 136 -3.99 0.39 -19.52
N SER A 137 -2.74 0.18 -19.10
CA SER A 137 -1.70 1.19 -19.29
C SER A 137 -1.42 1.35 -20.79
N GLY A 138 -1.75 2.50 -21.36
CA GLY A 138 -1.44 2.82 -22.75
C GLY A 138 0.02 3.25 -23.00
N GLY A 139 0.90 3.20 -21.98
CA GLY A 139 2.26 3.75 -22.13
C GLY A 139 3.33 3.29 -21.13
N ALA A 140 3.01 2.89 -19.89
CA ALA A 140 4.01 2.41 -18.93
C ALA A 140 4.20 0.88 -19.05
N THR A 141 5.45 0.41 -19.10
CA THR A 141 5.74 -1.03 -19.07
C THR A 141 5.48 -1.56 -17.65
N PRO A 142 4.56 -2.54 -17.46
CA PRO A 142 4.28 -3.09 -16.14
C PRO A 142 5.53 -3.69 -15.50
N ALA A 143 5.66 -3.52 -14.20
CA ALA A 143 6.66 -4.25 -13.42
C ALA A 143 6.36 -5.75 -13.51
N LYS A 144 7.42 -6.56 -13.59
CA LYS A 144 7.33 -8.02 -13.40
C LYS A 144 7.90 -8.43 -12.06
N LEU A 145 8.96 -7.77 -11.61
CA LEU A 145 9.47 -7.87 -10.25
C LEU A 145 9.12 -6.59 -9.51
N ARG A 146 8.48 -6.74 -8.35
CA ARG A 146 8.20 -5.65 -7.42
C ARG A 146 8.61 -6.05 -6.01
N VAL A 147 9.22 -5.12 -5.30
CA VAL A 147 9.51 -5.28 -3.87
C VAL A 147 8.93 -4.07 -3.15
N LEU A 148 8.07 -4.31 -2.16
CA LEU A 148 7.46 -3.26 -1.35
C LEU A 148 7.97 -3.39 0.08
N LEU A 149 8.43 -2.29 0.65
CA LEU A 149 8.76 -2.15 2.06
C LEU A 149 7.76 -1.20 2.71
N ALA A 150 7.15 -1.61 3.83
CA ALA A 150 6.38 -0.75 4.74
C ALA A 150 6.78 -1.08 6.18
N TRP A 151 6.40 -0.27 7.17
CA TRP A 151 6.71 -0.55 8.57
C TRP A 151 5.67 0.03 9.53
N ASP A 152 5.74 -0.34 10.80
CA ASP A 152 4.69 -0.10 11.81
C ASP A 152 4.91 1.11 12.74
N SER A 153 6.09 1.74 12.72
CA SER A 153 6.36 2.99 13.45
C SER A 153 6.04 4.21 12.62
N ASP A 154 5.48 5.24 13.25
CA ASP A 154 5.58 6.60 12.72
C ASP A 154 6.93 7.23 13.12
N GLY A 155 7.45 8.12 12.29
CA GLY A 155 8.68 8.87 12.58
C GLY A 155 9.96 8.04 12.56
N THR A 156 9.95 6.86 11.96
CA THR A 156 11.14 6.08 11.57
C THR A 156 11.33 6.16 10.06
N ASP A 157 12.56 5.92 9.65
CA ASP A 157 13.00 5.90 8.25
C ASP A 157 13.69 4.57 7.97
N LEU A 158 13.07 3.74 7.12
CA LEU A 158 13.63 2.46 6.69
C LEU A 158 13.84 2.50 5.17
N ASP A 159 15.08 2.28 4.72
CA ASP A 159 15.38 2.22 3.29
C ASP A 159 15.32 0.77 2.76
N LEU A 160 14.81 0.62 1.55
CA LEU A 160 14.85 -0.57 0.74
C LEU A 160 16.13 -0.59 -0.11
N HIS A 161 16.90 -1.65 0.04
CA HIS A 161 18.08 -1.91 -0.77
C HIS A 161 17.88 -3.20 -1.59
N VAL A 162 18.09 -3.12 -2.90
CA VAL A 162 18.02 -4.28 -3.80
C VAL A 162 19.35 -4.43 -4.54
N VAL A 163 19.96 -5.61 -4.43
CA VAL A 163 21.12 -6.00 -5.24
C VAL A 163 20.64 -6.94 -6.35
N THR A 164 20.97 -6.58 -7.58
CA THR A 164 20.62 -7.29 -8.82
C THR A 164 21.67 -8.34 -9.19
N PRO A 165 21.36 -9.33 -10.07
CA PRO A 165 22.26 -10.42 -10.41
C PRO A 165 23.63 -9.99 -10.95
N GLU A 166 23.69 -8.86 -11.65
CA GLU A 166 24.91 -8.28 -12.18
C GLU A 166 25.71 -7.43 -11.16
N GLY A 167 25.22 -7.34 -9.91
CA GLY A 167 25.84 -6.56 -8.84
C GLY A 167 25.38 -5.11 -8.74
N GLY A 168 24.39 -4.69 -9.53
CA GLY A 168 23.80 -3.35 -9.41
C GLY A 168 23.08 -3.20 -8.07
N HIS A 169 23.38 -2.12 -7.34
CA HIS A 169 22.79 -1.81 -6.04
C HIS A 169 21.84 -0.62 -6.16
N ILE A 170 20.56 -0.86 -5.92
CA ILE A 170 19.48 0.12 -5.94
C ILE A 170 19.10 0.46 -4.51
N TRP A 171 19.10 1.75 -4.19
CA TRP A 171 18.77 2.33 -2.88
C TRP A 171 18.53 3.84 -3.05
N TYR A 172 18.19 4.58 -1.98
CA TYR A 172 17.84 6.00 -2.09
C TYR A 172 18.89 6.84 -2.85
N GLY A 173 20.18 6.54 -2.66
CA GLY A 173 21.29 7.25 -3.31
C GLY A 173 21.55 6.84 -4.76
N ASN A 174 21.01 5.70 -5.20
CA ASN A 174 21.10 5.22 -6.58
C ASN A 174 19.77 4.56 -6.99
N ARG A 175 18.78 5.39 -7.31
CA ARG A 175 17.39 4.96 -7.51
C ARG A 175 17.11 4.24 -8.82
N VAL A 176 18.05 4.22 -9.78
CA VAL A 176 17.83 3.62 -11.10
C VAL A 176 19.05 2.80 -11.47
N ALA A 177 18.84 1.50 -11.71
CA ALA A 177 19.85 0.66 -12.29
C ALA A 177 19.80 0.74 -13.83
N ALA A 178 20.95 0.53 -14.47
CA ALA A 178 21.09 0.55 -15.93
C ALA A 178 20.20 -0.49 -16.64
N ASN A 179 19.77 -1.52 -15.91
CA ASN A 179 18.89 -2.60 -16.37
C ASN A 179 17.39 -2.26 -16.31
N GLY A 180 17.02 -1.04 -15.91
CA GLY A 180 15.63 -0.59 -15.83
C GLY A 180 14.90 -0.91 -14.53
N GLY A 181 15.58 -1.46 -13.51
CA GLY A 181 15.07 -1.49 -12.14
C GLY A 181 15.12 -0.10 -11.51
N ALA A 182 14.04 0.32 -10.82
CA ALA A 182 13.99 1.62 -10.18
C ALA A 182 13.24 1.61 -8.84
N LEU A 183 13.61 2.51 -7.94
CA LEU A 183 12.77 2.93 -6.82
C LEU A 183 11.69 3.88 -7.36
N ASP A 184 10.46 3.38 -7.37
CA ASP A 184 9.26 3.92 -8.01
C ASP A 184 8.44 4.84 -7.08
N VAL A 185 8.53 4.60 -5.77
CA VAL A 185 7.92 5.43 -4.73
C VAL A 185 8.88 5.41 -3.54
N ASP A 186 9.31 6.59 -3.11
CA ASP A 186 10.24 6.80 -2.00
C ASP A 186 9.51 7.67 -0.95
N VAL A 187 9.09 7.05 0.14
CA VAL A 187 8.36 7.70 1.24
C VAL A 187 9.26 7.69 2.48
N THR A 188 9.95 8.79 2.69
CA THR A 188 10.96 8.96 3.75
C THR A 188 10.39 9.31 5.13
N THR A 189 9.05 9.32 5.29
CA THR A 189 8.41 9.59 6.58
C THR A 189 7.09 8.83 6.70
N GLY A 190 6.79 8.34 7.90
CA GLY A 190 5.56 7.61 8.17
C GLY A 190 5.81 6.11 8.16
N TYR A 191 5.05 5.37 7.35
CA TYR A 191 4.97 3.91 7.37
C TYR A 191 5.38 3.29 6.01
N GLY A 192 6.17 4.03 5.23
CA GLY A 192 6.45 3.74 3.82
C GLY A 192 5.28 4.04 2.85
N PRO A 193 5.28 3.49 1.62
CA PRO A 193 6.08 2.36 1.21
C PRO A 193 7.34 2.84 0.47
N GLU A 194 8.41 2.07 0.56
CA GLU A 194 9.41 2.11 -0.49
C GLU A 194 9.13 1.00 -1.49
N ILE A 195 9.07 1.35 -2.78
CA ILE A 195 8.72 0.41 -3.83
C ILE A 195 9.87 0.34 -4.83
N PHE A 196 10.47 -0.83 -4.98
CA PHE A 196 11.28 -1.18 -6.14
C PHE A 196 10.42 -1.85 -7.20
N ALA A 197 10.58 -1.45 -8.45
CA ALA A 197 9.91 -2.03 -9.60
C ALA A 197 10.89 -2.29 -10.74
N MET A 198 10.75 -3.43 -11.40
CA MET A 198 11.55 -3.81 -12.57
C MET A 198 10.67 -4.48 -13.63
N PRO A 199 10.44 -3.81 -14.78
CA PRO A 199 9.64 -4.36 -15.88
C PRO A 199 10.26 -5.55 -16.61
N ALA A 200 11.59 -5.61 -16.68
CA ALA A 200 12.33 -6.66 -17.37
C ALA A 200 13.41 -7.28 -16.45
N PRO A 201 13.03 -8.07 -15.43
CA PRO A 201 13.97 -8.67 -14.49
C PRO A 201 15.00 -9.53 -15.20
N ILE A 202 16.28 -9.31 -14.88
CA ILE A 202 17.38 -10.14 -15.36
C ILE A 202 17.38 -11.45 -14.58
N LYS A 203 17.70 -12.55 -15.26
CA LYS A 203 17.82 -13.87 -14.64
C LYS A 203 18.98 -13.91 -13.66
N GLY A 204 18.78 -14.59 -12.53
CA GLY A 204 19.83 -14.83 -11.54
C GLY A 204 19.48 -14.33 -10.16
N GLN A 205 20.51 -14.15 -9.32
CA GLN A 205 20.35 -13.94 -7.89
C GLN A 205 20.06 -12.47 -7.53
N TYR A 206 18.93 -12.23 -6.89
CA TYR A 206 18.60 -10.98 -6.24
C TYR A 206 18.80 -11.10 -4.73
N GLN A 207 19.10 -9.97 -4.10
CA GLN A 207 19.14 -9.84 -2.65
C GLN A 207 18.38 -8.59 -2.22
N VAL A 208 17.49 -8.75 -1.26
CA VAL A 208 16.67 -7.67 -0.69
C VAL A 208 17.12 -7.42 0.73
N TYR A 209 17.49 -6.19 1.02
CA TYR A 209 17.90 -5.72 2.34
C TYR A 209 17.01 -4.58 2.79
N VAL A 210 16.91 -4.41 4.10
CA VAL A 210 16.29 -3.25 4.74
C VAL A 210 17.32 -2.59 5.64
N ASN A 211 17.48 -1.27 5.47
CA ASN A 211 18.34 -0.45 6.29
C ASN A 211 17.48 0.35 7.27
N TYR A 212 17.75 0.27 8.57
CA TYR A 212 17.15 1.19 9.54
C TYR A 212 17.96 2.49 9.54
N TYR A 213 17.56 3.45 8.71
CA TYR A 213 18.34 4.66 8.50
C TYR A 213 18.30 5.63 9.68
N GLY A 214 17.14 5.83 10.29
CA GLY A 214 17.00 6.83 11.34
C GLY A 214 15.60 6.95 11.96
N GLY A 215 15.49 7.83 12.96
CA GLY A 215 14.23 8.13 13.63
C GLY A 215 13.84 7.08 14.68
N GLY A 216 12.59 7.14 15.15
CA GLY A 216 12.06 6.23 16.16
C GLY A 216 12.50 6.53 17.59
N TYR A 217 13.05 7.71 17.86
CA TYR A 217 13.42 8.19 19.20
C TYR A 217 12.71 9.49 19.53
N ARG A 218 12.48 9.74 20.83
CA ARG A 218 11.95 10.98 21.39
C ARG A 218 12.90 11.46 22.47
N SER A 219 13.17 12.76 22.50
CA SER A 219 13.92 13.39 23.57
C SER A 219 12.98 13.79 24.70
N ASP A 220 13.36 13.50 25.95
CA ASP A 220 12.68 14.01 27.13
C ASP A 220 13.09 15.48 27.44
N GLU A 221 12.49 16.06 28.49
CA GLU A 221 12.78 17.44 28.92
C GLU A 221 14.25 17.65 29.36
N GLN A 222 14.97 16.58 29.65
CA GLN A 222 16.38 16.59 30.05
C GLN A 222 17.32 16.27 28.88
N GLY A 223 16.78 16.06 27.67
CA GLY A 223 17.53 15.75 26.47
C GLY A 223 17.98 14.29 26.35
N GLN A 224 17.44 13.38 27.18
CA GLN A 224 17.67 11.95 27.04
C GLN A 224 16.78 11.39 25.92
N GLU A 225 17.36 10.59 25.04
CA GLU A 225 16.64 9.95 23.94
C GLU A 225 16.12 8.58 24.35
N GLU A 226 14.82 8.38 24.20
CA GLU A 226 14.15 7.10 24.40
C GLU A 226 13.48 6.65 23.11
N ALA A 227 13.42 5.34 22.87
CA ALA A 227 12.73 4.81 21.71
C ALA A 227 11.23 5.14 21.77
N ALA A 228 10.69 5.72 20.70
CA ALA A 228 9.28 6.08 20.57
C ALA A 228 8.35 4.86 20.62
N GLN A 229 8.87 3.70 20.22
CA GLN A 229 8.27 2.38 20.38
C GLN A 229 9.34 1.33 20.67
N ALA A 230 8.96 0.22 21.30
CA ALA A 230 9.90 -0.81 21.72
C ALA A 230 10.55 -1.57 20.54
N LEU A 231 9.84 -1.72 19.42
CA LEU A 231 10.32 -2.45 18.25
C LEU A 231 9.66 -1.92 16.99
N THR A 232 10.44 -1.73 15.94
CA THR A 232 9.94 -1.45 14.58
C THR A 232 9.88 -2.73 13.78
N THR A 233 8.75 -3.02 13.17
CA THR A 233 8.59 -4.19 12.29
C THR A 233 8.46 -3.73 10.85
N ALA A 234 9.41 -4.14 10.02
CA ALA A 234 9.36 -3.97 8.58
C ALA A 234 8.54 -5.10 7.94
N HIS A 235 7.71 -4.75 6.96
CA HIS A 235 6.91 -5.65 6.14
C HIS A 235 7.44 -5.57 4.71
N ILE A 236 8.07 -6.64 4.24
CA ILE A 236 8.68 -6.70 2.91
C ILE A 236 7.86 -7.68 2.08
N THR A 237 7.27 -7.21 0.98
CA THR A 237 6.57 -8.06 0.03
C THR A 237 7.34 -8.12 -1.28
N VAL A 238 7.75 -9.33 -1.68
CA VAL A 238 8.37 -9.61 -2.98
C VAL A 238 7.31 -10.23 -3.89
N ILE A 239 7.10 -9.61 -5.06
CA ILE A 239 6.16 -10.06 -6.09
C ILE A 239 6.96 -10.35 -7.36
N THR A 240 6.91 -11.58 -7.87
CA THR A 240 7.55 -11.99 -9.14
C THR A 240 6.48 -12.31 -10.18
N GLU A 241 6.77 -12.03 -11.46
CA GLU A 241 5.83 -12.17 -12.58
C GLU A 241 4.48 -11.48 -12.31
N GLU A 242 4.51 -10.27 -11.72
CA GLU A 242 3.33 -9.46 -11.37
C GLU A 242 2.38 -9.29 -12.57
N GLY A 243 1.09 -9.51 -12.33
CA GLY A 243 0.03 -9.40 -13.34
C GLY A 243 -0.05 -10.59 -14.31
N THR A 244 0.69 -11.68 -14.07
CA THR A 244 0.63 -12.90 -14.90
C THR A 244 0.06 -14.09 -14.13
N PRO A 245 -0.36 -15.18 -14.80
CA PRO A 245 -0.73 -16.43 -14.13
C PRO A 245 0.38 -17.07 -13.29
N ASN A 246 1.63 -16.67 -13.49
CA ASN A 246 2.79 -17.16 -12.74
C ASN A 246 3.16 -16.23 -11.58
N GLU A 247 2.32 -15.24 -11.26
CA GLU A 247 2.56 -14.31 -10.17
C GLU A 247 2.79 -15.09 -8.86
N LYS A 248 3.86 -14.73 -8.15
CA LYS A 248 4.16 -15.24 -6.82
C LYS A 248 4.42 -14.07 -5.88
N MET A 249 3.77 -14.11 -4.71
CA MET A 249 3.91 -13.13 -3.65
C MET A 249 4.44 -13.79 -2.38
N GLU A 250 5.51 -13.25 -1.81
CA GLU A 250 6.07 -13.64 -0.51
C GLU A 250 6.16 -12.40 0.38
N THR A 251 5.67 -12.48 1.61
CA THR A 251 5.78 -11.37 2.59
C THR A 251 6.59 -11.82 3.80
N PHE A 252 7.50 -10.94 4.23
CA PHE A 252 8.41 -11.14 5.36
C PHE A 252 8.17 -10.07 6.41
N LEU A 253 8.08 -10.47 7.67
CA LEU A 253 8.04 -9.58 8.82
C LEU A 253 9.41 -9.57 9.46
N VAL A 254 10.05 -8.40 9.51
CA VAL A 254 11.44 -8.26 9.92
C VAL A 254 11.50 -7.25 11.08
N PRO A 255 11.79 -7.72 12.30
CA PRO A 255 11.98 -6.83 13.44
C PRO A 255 13.32 -6.08 13.30
N MET A 256 13.25 -4.75 13.28
CA MET A 256 14.38 -3.83 13.20
C MET A 256 14.70 -3.32 14.60
N ARG A 257 15.98 -3.41 15.01
CA ARG A 257 16.37 -3.20 16.42
C ARG A 257 17.01 -1.85 16.68
N ALA A 258 17.81 -1.35 15.74
CA ALA A 258 18.55 -0.11 15.94
C ALA A 258 18.85 0.61 14.63
N VAL A 259 18.99 1.93 14.73
CA VAL A 259 19.47 2.77 13.64
C VAL A 259 20.88 2.34 13.21
N GLY A 260 21.12 2.33 11.90
CA GLY A 260 22.31 1.84 11.23
C GLY A 260 22.32 0.33 10.93
N GLU A 261 21.27 -0.41 11.33
CA GLU A 261 21.15 -1.84 11.05
C GLU A 261 20.78 -2.09 9.58
N LEU A 262 21.64 -2.83 8.86
CA LEU A 262 21.35 -3.35 7.52
C LEU A 262 21.07 -4.86 7.58
N THR A 263 19.84 -5.24 7.28
CA THR A 263 19.38 -6.63 7.42
C THR A 263 19.03 -7.23 6.07
N LEU A 264 19.69 -8.35 5.73
CA LEU A 264 19.30 -9.18 4.58
C LEU A 264 17.97 -9.85 4.88
N VAL A 265 16.95 -9.53 4.11
CA VAL A 265 15.60 -10.09 4.26
C VAL A 265 15.42 -11.35 3.43
N LYS A 266 15.83 -11.29 2.15
CA LYS A 266 15.64 -12.41 1.21
C LYS A 266 16.69 -12.40 0.11
N GLY A 267 17.30 -13.56 -0.11
CA GLY A 267 17.91 -13.91 -1.39
C GLY A 267 16.96 -14.79 -2.21
N PHE A 268 16.77 -14.49 -3.49
CA PHE A 268 16.01 -15.35 -4.40
C PHE A 268 16.58 -15.32 -5.81
N SER A 269 16.37 -16.40 -6.57
CA SER A 269 16.77 -16.47 -7.98
C SER A 269 15.56 -16.18 -8.87
N TYR A 270 15.71 -15.26 -9.81
CA TYR A 270 14.70 -14.99 -10.84
C TYR A 270 14.97 -15.90 -12.06
N PRO A 271 13.97 -16.66 -12.53
CA PRO A 271 14.14 -17.72 -13.55
C PRO A 271 14.34 -17.23 -14.99
#